data_AF-A0A645ETD3-F1
#
_entry.id   AF-A0A645ETD3-F1
#
_cell.length_a   1.000
_cell.length_b   1.000
_cell.length_c   1.000
_cell.angle_alpha   90.00
_cell.angle_beta   90.00
_cell.angle_gamma   90.00
#
_symmetry.space_group_name_H-M   'P 1'
#
loop_
_entity.id
_entity.type
_entity.pdbx_description
1 polymer ?
#
loop_
_entity_poly.entity_id
_entity_poly.type
_entity_poly.pdbx_seq_one_letter_code
_entity_poly.pdbx_strand_id
1 'polypeptide(L)' 'MATQSTSMVNNFELEDLVIIERKGRASVYSRPDKEAVKAYLEEFTTGEIWEKNIIGGRP' A
#
# COMPACT_ATOMS: atom_id res chain seq x y z
N MET A 1 11.44 7.48 -1.64
CA MET A 1 10.52 8.32 -2.43
C MET A 1 9.14 8.24 -1.79
N ALA A 2 8.34 9.31 -1.81
CA ALA A 2 6.93 9.26 -1.43
C ALA A 2 6.09 9.55 -2.68
N THR A 3 4.99 8.84 -2.87
CA THR A 3 4.13 8.97 -4.05
C THR A 3 2.66 8.83 -3.65
N GLN A 4 1.80 9.47 -4.42
CA GLN A 4 0.35 9.25 -4.42
C GLN A 4 -0.15 8.83 -5.81
N SER A 5 0.75 8.37 -6.68
CA SER A 5 0.45 7.91 -8.03
C SER A 5 0.34 6.40 -8.03
N THR A 6 -0.85 5.89 -8.35
CA THR A 6 -1.11 4.45 -8.49
C THR A 6 -0.23 3.81 -9.55
N SER A 7 -0.02 4.50 -10.68
CA SER A 7 0.87 4.03 -11.74
C SER A 7 2.31 3.87 -11.26
N MET A 8 2.79 4.76 -10.38
CA MET A 8 4.10 4.60 -9.75
C MET A 8 4.11 3.40 -8.80
N VAL A 9 3.08 3.24 -7.95
CA VAL A 9 2.96 2.11 -7.01
C VAL A 9 2.98 0.76 -7.73
N ASN A 10 2.37 0.67 -8.93
CA ASN A 10 2.38 -0.53 -9.76
C ASN A 10 3.76 -0.99 -10.25
N ASN A 11 4.81 -0.17 -10.10
CA ASN A 11 6.17 -0.56 -10.46
C ASN A 11 6.93 -1.23 -9.30
N PHE A 12 6.27 -1.49 -8.17
CA PHE A 12 6.89 -2.01 -6.96
C PHE A 12 6.13 -3.23 -6.41
N GLU A 13 6.89 -4.17 -5.85
CA GLU A 13 6.31 -5.29 -5.10
C GLU A 13 5.82 -4.81 -3.73
N LEU A 14 4.95 -5.59 -3.09
CA LEU A 14 4.36 -5.20 -1.81
C LEU A 14 5.42 -4.96 -0.72
N GLU A 15 6.50 -5.76 -0.73
CA GLU A 15 7.62 -5.66 0.21
C GLU A 15 8.46 -4.39 0.04
N ASP A 16 8.41 -3.77 -1.13
CA ASP A 16 9.08 -2.50 -1.40
C ASP A 16 8.32 -1.30 -0.83
N LEU A 17 7.06 -1.50 -0.42
CA LEU A 17 6.19 -0.44 0.05
C LEU A 17 6.28 -0.23 1.57
N VAL A 18 6.20 1.05 1.96
CA VAL A 18 5.97 1.49 3.33
C VAL A 18 4.77 2.43 3.30
N ILE A 19 3.73 2.06 4.03
CA ILE A 19 2.49 2.82 4.15
C ILE A 19 2.64 3.80 5.31
N ILE A 20 2.34 5.07 5.03
CA ILE A 20 2.43 6.16 6.00
C ILE A 20 1.03 6.67 6.25
N GLU A 21 0.58 6.59 7.50
CA GLU A 21 -0.72 7.10 7.93
C GLU A 21 -0.57 8.09 9.07
N ARG A 22 -1.50 9.04 9.16
CA ARG A 22 -1.54 9.97 10.29
C ARG A 22 -2.49 9.45 11.37
N LYS A 23 -1.96 9.18 12.57
CA LYS A 23 -2.76 8.92 13.77
C LYS A 23 -2.62 10.09 14.74
N GLY A 24 -3.63 10.97 14.76
CA GLY A 24 -3.62 12.19 15.55
C GLY A 24 -2.54 13.18 15.09
N ARG A 25 -1.52 13.41 15.93
CA ARG A 25 -0.35 14.26 15.61
C ARG A 25 0.88 13.45 15.19
N ALA A 26 0.81 12.13 15.18
CA ALA A 26 1.93 11.26 14.83
C ALA A 26 1.75 10.64 13.43
N SER A 27 2.86 10.41 12.75
CA SER A 27 2.92 9.56 11.56
C SER A 27 3.24 8.14 11.99
N VAL A 28 2.44 7.19 11.51
CA VAL A 28 2.65 5.75 11.70
C VAL A 28 3.08 5.16 10.38
N TYR A 29 4.16 4.39 10.43
CA TYR A 29 4.76 3.72 9.29
C TYR A 29 4.50 2.23 9.46
N SER A 30 4.00 1.59 8.42
CA SER A 30 3.74 0.15 8.43
C SER A 30 4.13 -0.47 7.09
N ARG A 31 4.48 -1.75 7.12
CA ARG A 31 4.64 -2.55 5.90
C ARG A 31 3.41 -3.44 5.75
N PRO A 32 2.81 -3.52 4.55
CA PRO A 32 1.69 -4.40 4.33
C PRO A 32 2.08 -5.87 4.60
N ASP A 33 1.19 -6.61 5.24
CA ASP A 33 1.37 -8.05 5.43
C ASP A 33 1.01 -8.78 4.13
N LYS A 34 2.02 -9.35 3.47
CA LYS A 34 1.85 -10.07 2.20
C LYS A 34 0.94 -11.28 2.32
N GLU A 35 1.03 -12.02 3.42
CA GLU A 35 0.18 -13.20 3.61
C GLU A 35 -1.28 -12.78 3.82
N ALA A 36 -1.51 -11.67 4.52
CA ALA A 36 -2.85 -11.13 4.75
C ALA A 36 -3.54 -10.66 3.45
N VAL A 37 -2.78 -10.24 2.44
CA VAL A 37 -3.33 -9.73 1.16
C VAL A 37 -3.06 -10.63 -0.03
N LYS A 38 -2.53 -11.83 0.18
CA LYS A 38 -2.13 -12.76 -0.88
C LYS A 38 -3.24 -13.06 -1.87
N ALA A 39 -4.46 -13.33 -1.37
CA ALA A 39 -5.62 -13.58 -2.21
C ALA A 39 -5.98 -12.38 -3.11
N TYR A 40 -5.73 -11.15 -2.66
CA TYR A 40 -5.96 -9.96 -3.48
C TYR A 40 -4.86 -9.76 -4.52
N LEU A 41 -3.61 -10.12 -4.21
CA LEU A 41 -2.50 -10.06 -5.17
C LEU A 41 -2.64 -11.09 -6.32
N GLU A 42 -3.49 -12.10 -6.16
CA GLU A 42 -3.81 -13.05 -7.25
C GLU A 42 -4.73 -12.42 -8.32
N GLU A 43 -5.53 -11.42 -7.96
CA GLU A 43 -6.53 -10.79 -8.83
C GLU A 43 -6.23 -9.32 -9.16
N PHE A 44 -5.42 -8.65 -8.36
CA PHE A 44 -5.21 -7.20 -8.43
C PHE A 44 -3.72 -6.84 -8.32
N THR A 45 -3.33 -5.77 -9.01
CA THR A 45 -2.01 -5.16 -8.89
C THR A 45 -1.82 -4.46 -7.54
N THR A 46 -0.56 -4.18 -7.18
CA THR A 46 -0.21 -3.48 -5.93
C THR A 46 -0.90 -2.11 -5.80
N GLY A 47 -1.01 -1.38 -6.91
CA GLY A 47 -1.72 -0.10 -6.95
C GLY A 47 -3.23 -0.26 -6.83
N GLU A 48 -3.83 -1.29 -7.42
CA GLU A 48 -5.27 -1.54 -7.27
C GLU A 48 -5.65 -1.91 -5.83
N ILE A 49 -4.87 -2.73 -5.13
CA ILE A 49 -5.14 -3.04 -3.72
C ILE A 49 -4.92 -1.81 -2.81
N TRP A 50 -4.03 -0.89 -3.19
CA TRP A 50 -3.84 0.39 -2.52
C TRP A 50 -5.02 1.34 -2.75
N GLU A 51 -5.51 1.48 -3.98
CA GLU A 51 -6.70 2.29 -4.30
C GLU A 51 -7.96 1.75 -3.62
N LYS A 52 -8.09 0.42 -3.52
CA LYS A 52 -9.15 -0.25 -2.75
C LYS A 52 -8.98 -0.12 -1.23
N ASN A 53 -7.90 0.53 -0.77
CA ASN A 53 -7.55 0.73 0.64
C ASN A 53 -7.41 -0.58 1.43
N ILE A 54 -7.02 -1.68 0.76
CA ILE A 54 -6.78 -2.98 1.40
C ILE A 54 -5.50 -2.93 2.25
N ILE A 55 -4.49 -2.19 1.79
CA ILE A 55 -3.21 -2.02 2.49
C ILE A 55 -3.08 -0.70 3.26
N GLY A 56 -4.13 0.13 3.27
CA GLY A 56 -4.16 1.43 3.96
C GLY A 56 -3.38 2.55 3.23
N GLY A 57 -3.34 3.73 3.86
CA GLY A 57 -2.60 4.90 3.35
C GLY A 57 -3.00 5.37 1.95
N ARG A 58 -4.27 5.18 1.56
CA ARG A 58 -4.82 5.81 0.35
C ARG A 58 -4.65 7.34 0.38
N PRO A 59 -4.65 8.02 -0.77
CA PRO A 59 -4.71 9.48 -0.85
C PRO A 59 -5.97 10.07 -0.18
#